data_AF-A0A9D5J1S0-F1
#
_entry.id   AF-A0A9D5J1S0-F1
#
_cell.length_a   1.000
_cell.length_b   1.000
_cell.length_c   1.000
_cell.angle_alpha   90.00
_cell.angle_beta   90.00
_cell.angle_gamma   90.00
#
_symmetry.space_group_name_H-M   'P 1'
#
loop_
_entity.id
_entity.type
_entity.pdbx_description
1 polymer ?
#
loop_
_entity_poly.entity_id
_entity_poly.type
_entity_poly.pdbx_seq_one_letter_code
_entity_poly.pdbx_strand_id
1 'polypeptide(L)'
;MPENTVDRSNGLTFLVRFYWLMVGNALLLFFLAFLVEKPPPVPYLFDILYWLVAASVVFARYVDIRFLGGKTDDDRPATMVDFKRHALIQTVIVIVAWVVAHAVKRYM
;
A
#
# COMPACT_ATOMS: atom_id res chain seq x y z
N MET A 1 -28.16 -13.53 26.32
CA MET A 1 -27.47 -13.94 25.08
C MET A 1 -26.51 -12.80 24.74
N PRO A 2 -25.18 -12.97 24.69
CA PRO A 2 -24.29 -11.83 24.61
C PRO A 2 -24.28 -11.26 23.18
N GLU A 3 -24.82 -10.04 23.06
CA GLU A 3 -24.97 -9.22 21.86
C GLU A 3 -23.76 -8.27 21.74
N ASN A 4 -22.57 -8.80 21.49
CA ASN A 4 -21.35 -7.98 21.47
C ASN A 4 -20.27 -8.43 20.48
N THR A 5 -20.59 -9.33 19.53
CA THR A 5 -19.61 -9.84 18.56
C THR A 5 -19.78 -9.31 17.14
N VAL A 6 -20.85 -8.56 16.85
CA VAL A 6 -21.27 -8.22 15.48
C VAL A 6 -20.54 -6.99 14.88
N ASP A 7 -19.88 -6.14 15.68
CA ASP A 7 -19.40 -4.84 15.17
C ASP A 7 -17.87 -4.72 15.00
N ARG A 8 -17.07 -5.51 15.74
CA ARG A 8 -15.60 -5.35 15.78
C ARG A 8 -14.90 -5.89 14.52
N SER A 9 -15.46 -6.92 13.87
CA SER A 9 -14.92 -7.51 12.64
C SER A 9 -15.14 -6.63 11.42
N ASN A 10 -16.26 -5.91 11.36
CA ASN A 10 -16.62 -5.05 10.23
C ASN A 10 -15.76 -3.78 10.16
N GLY A 11 -15.56 -3.12 11.31
CA GLY A 11 -14.74 -1.91 11.38
C GLY A 11 -13.27 -2.15 11.04
N LEU A 12 -12.66 -3.23 11.56
CA LEU A 12 -11.26 -3.56 11.27
C LEU A 12 -11.04 -3.90 9.79
N THR A 13 -11.96 -4.67 9.19
CA THR A 13 -11.93 -4.99 7.76
C THR A 13 -12.04 -3.74 6.90
N PHE A 14 -12.94 -2.81 7.26
CA PHE A 14 -13.08 -1.53 6.57
C PHE A 14 -11.81 -0.69 6.68
N LEU A 15 -11.23 -0.56 7.88
CA LEU A 15 -10.01 0.24 8.09
C LEU A 15 -8.82 -0.31 7.31
N VAL A 16 -8.62 -1.64 7.32
CA VAL A 16 -7.54 -2.26 6.54
C VAL A 16 -7.76 -2.04 5.05
N ARG A 17 -8.99 -2.19 4.55
CA ARG A 17 -9.34 -1.91 3.15
C ARG A 17 -9.11 -0.46 2.76
N PHE A 18 -9.58 0.46 3.57
CA PHE A 18 -9.39 1.89 3.37
C PHE A 18 -7.90 2.27 3.39
N TYR A 19 -7.13 1.67 4.29
CA TYR A 19 -5.70 1.89 4.38
C TYR A 19 -4.97 1.45 3.11
N TRP A 20 -5.13 0.20 2.65
CA TRP A 20 -4.36 -0.26 1.49
C TRP A 20 -4.84 0.38 0.18
N LEU A 21 -6.14 0.70 0.05
CA LEU A 21 -6.70 1.24 -1.19
C LEU A 21 -6.47 2.76 -1.31
N MET A 22 -6.67 3.54 -0.25
CA MET A 22 -6.50 5.00 -0.28
C MET A 22 -5.23 5.47 0.42
N VAL A 23 -5.09 5.20 1.72
CA VAL A 23 -4.04 5.84 2.54
C VAL A 23 -2.64 5.46 2.04
N GLY A 24 -2.44 4.18 1.76
CA GLY A 24 -1.18 3.63 1.26
C GLY A 24 -0.76 4.23 -0.09
N ASN A 25 -1.68 4.23 -1.05
CA ASN A 25 -1.42 4.79 -2.38
C ASN A 25 -1.23 6.32 -2.33
N ALA A 26 -1.99 7.02 -1.49
CA ALA A 26 -1.83 8.46 -1.28
C ALA A 26 -0.47 8.80 -0.66
N LEU A 27 -0.03 8.03 0.35
CA LEU A 27 1.31 8.19 0.93
C LEU A 27 2.41 7.91 -0.08
N LEU A 28 2.28 6.88 -0.93
CA LEU A 28 3.24 6.62 -2.00
C LEU A 28 3.36 7.80 -2.96
N LEU A 29 2.24 8.38 -3.40
CA LEU A 29 2.24 9.56 -4.27
C LEU A 29 2.84 10.78 -3.57
N PHE A 30 2.52 10.98 -2.29
CA PHE A 30 3.07 12.07 -1.49
C PHE A 30 4.60 11.96 -1.38
N PHE A 31 5.13 10.79 -1.01
CA PHE A 31 6.58 10.57 -0.95
C PHE A 31 7.25 10.70 -2.32
N LEU A 32 6.57 10.26 -3.40
CA LEU A 32 7.08 10.42 -4.76
C LEU A 32 7.21 11.90 -5.15
N ALA A 33 6.19 12.72 -4.86
CA ALA A 33 6.22 14.16 -5.12
C ALA A 33 7.35 14.84 -4.33
N PHE A 34 7.50 14.51 -3.05
CA PHE A 34 8.57 15.04 -2.20
C PHE A 34 9.98 14.63 -2.68
N LEU A 35 10.13 13.45 -3.29
CA LEU A 35 11.39 13.02 -3.90
C LEU A 35 11.85 13.98 -5.02
N VAL A 36 10.89 14.59 -5.72
CA VAL A 36 11.11 15.48 -6.87
C VAL A 36 11.22 16.95 -6.44
N GLU A 37 10.50 17.40 -5.39
CA GLU A 37 10.23 18.83 -5.17
C GLU A 37 11.35 19.68 -4.55
N LYS A 38 12.44 19.09 -4.02
CA LYS A 38 13.76 19.71 -3.73
C LYS A 38 14.58 18.68 -2.97
N PRO A 39 15.92 18.65 -3.09
CA PRO A 39 16.73 17.70 -2.34
C PRO A 39 16.55 17.96 -0.84
N PRO A 40 15.93 17.03 -0.07
CA PRO A 40 15.92 17.15 1.37
C PRO A 40 17.36 17.05 1.89
N PRO A 41 17.67 17.56 3.10
CA PRO A 41 19.00 17.45 3.69
C PRO A 41 19.49 16.01 3.82
N VAL A 42 18.56 15.04 3.79
CA VAL A 42 18.82 13.61 3.92
C VAL A 42 18.08 12.84 2.81
N PRO A 43 18.66 12.67 1.62
CA PRO A 43 17.98 12.08 0.46
C PRO A 43 17.55 10.63 0.71
N TYR A 44 18.40 9.83 1.37
CA TYR A 44 18.16 8.41 1.63
C TYR A 44 17.00 8.14 2.60
N LEU A 45 16.62 9.11 3.43
CA LEU A 45 15.53 8.91 4.40
C LEU A 45 14.18 8.74 3.69
N PHE A 46 13.94 9.54 2.66
CA PHE A 46 12.69 9.49 1.90
C PHE A 46 12.61 8.24 1.02
N ASP A 47 13.73 7.75 0.51
CA ASP A 47 13.80 6.45 -0.15
C ASP A 47 13.38 5.32 0.79
N ILE A 48 13.92 5.29 2.01
CA ILE A 48 13.58 4.28 3.02
C ILE A 48 12.09 4.37 3.37
N LEU A 49 11.56 5.57 3.61
CA LEU A 49 10.16 5.78 3.94
C LEU A 49 9.23 5.35 2.79
N TYR A 50 9.59 5.66 1.54
CA TYR A 50 8.84 5.23 0.36
C TYR A 50 8.75 3.69 0.28
N TRP A 51 9.89 3.00 0.46
CA TRP A 51 9.93 1.54 0.47
C TRP A 51 9.18 0.92 1.66
N LEU A 52 9.26 1.55 2.84
CA LEU A 52 8.51 1.12 4.03
C LEU A 52 7.00 1.22 3.80
N VAL A 53 6.52 2.31 3.19
CA VAL A 53 5.10 2.48 2.84
C VAL A 53 4.70 1.44 1.79
N ALA A 54 5.51 1.24 0.75
CA ALA A 54 5.22 0.22 -0.25
C ALA A 54 5.05 -1.17 0.38
N ALA A 55 5.97 -1.54 1.29
CA ALA A 55 5.91 -2.80 2.03
C ALA A 55 4.71 -2.86 2.97
N SER A 56 4.36 -1.76 3.64
CA SER A 56 3.21 -1.72 4.56
C SER A 56 1.87 -1.89 3.83
N VAL A 57 1.73 -1.34 2.61
CA VAL A 57 0.53 -1.55 1.78
C VAL A 57 0.40 -3.01 1.36
N VAL A 58 1.48 -3.63 0.89
CA VAL A 58 1.48 -5.07 0.55
C VAL A 58 1.15 -5.91 1.79
N PHE A 59 1.73 -5.59 2.94
CA PHE A 59 1.47 -6.29 4.19
C PHE A 59 0.02 -6.13 4.65
N ALA A 60 -0.55 -4.93 4.56
CA ALA A 60 -1.95 -4.69 4.87
C ALA A 60 -2.88 -5.54 3.99
N ARG A 61 -2.58 -5.66 2.70
CA ARG A 61 -3.32 -6.54 1.78
C ARG A 61 -3.15 -8.02 2.12
N TYR A 62 -1.98 -8.44 2.57
CA TYR A 62 -1.77 -9.79 3.08
C TYR A 62 -2.64 -10.08 4.32
N VAL A 63 -2.69 -9.13 5.27
CA VAL A 63 -3.49 -9.27 6.49
C VAL A 63 -4.99 -9.32 6.16
N ASP A 64 -5.46 -8.46 5.25
CA ASP A 64 -6.84 -8.45 4.74
C ASP A 64 -7.24 -9.83 4.20
N ILE A 65 -6.42 -10.42 3.33
CA ILE A 65 -6.71 -11.71 2.69
C ILE A 65 -6.56 -12.88 3.69
N ARG A 66 -5.53 -12.87 4.55
CA ARG A 66 -5.22 -14.00 5.43
C ARG A 66 -6.11 -14.08 6.68
N PHE A 67 -6.46 -12.93 7.26
CA PHE A 67 -7.10 -12.86 8.58
C PHE A 67 -8.50 -12.27 8.56
N LEU A 68 -8.86 -11.44 7.57
CA LEU A 68 -10.14 -10.72 7.53
C LEU A 68 -11.09 -11.25 6.46
N GLY A 69 -10.78 -12.39 5.83
CA GLY A 69 -11.61 -12.97 4.79
C GLY A 69 -11.70 -12.08 3.56
N GLY A 70 -10.57 -11.46 3.19
CA GLY A 70 -10.44 -10.49 2.11
C GLY A 70 -11.24 -10.90 0.87
N LYS A 71 -12.02 -9.96 0.35
CA LYS A 71 -12.75 -10.12 -0.89
C LYS A 71 -11.97 -9.44 -2.02
N THR A 72 -12.02 -10.02 -3.21
CA THR A 72 -11.69 -9.31 -4.45
C THR A 72 -12.71 -8.21 -4.71
N ASP A 73 -12.39 -7.26 -5.57
CA ASP A 73 -13.29 -6.17 -5.97
C ASP A 73 -14.62 -6.70 -6.57
N ASP A 74 -14.61 -7.94 -7.09
CA ASP A 74 -15.77 -8.70 -7.59
C ASP A 74 -16.60 -9.42 -6.49
N ASP A 75 -16.38 -9.11 -5.21
CA ASP A 75 -17.02 -9.74 -4.04
C ASP A 75 -16.75 -11.26 -3.87
N ARG A 76 -15.85 -11.84 -4.68
CA ARG A 76 -15.36 -13.23 -4.52
C ARG A 76 -14.34 -13.35 -3.39
N PRO A 77 -14.22 -14.51 -2.73
CA PRO A 77 -13.15 -14.74 -1.76
C PRO A 77 -11.78 -14.63 -2.43
N ALA A 78 -10.95 -13.68 -1.97
CA ALA A 78 -9.63 -13.47 -2.53
C ALA A 78 -8.71 -14.63 -2.17
N THR A 79 -8.03 -15.19 -3.18
CA THR A 79 -7.07 -16.27 -2.96
C THR A 79 -5.66 -15.71 -2.78
N MET A 80 -4.75 -16.51 -2.21
CA MET A 80 -3.33 -16.11 -2.13
C MET A 80 -2.65 -16.01 -3.50
N VAL A 81 -3.26 -16.57 -4.56
CA VAL A 81 -2.80 -16.36 -5.93
C VAL A 81 -3.10 -14.92 -6.38
N ASP A 82 -4.29 -14.42 -6.07
CA ASP A 82 -4.67 -13.03 -6.35
C ASP A 82 -3.82 -12.04 -5.55
N PHE A 83 -3.53 -12.37 -4.28
CA PHE A 83 -2.57 -11.60 -3.48
C PHE A 83 -1.22 -11.48 -4.18
N LYS A 84 -0.63 -12.60 -4.61
CA LYS A 84 0.70 -12.60 -5.26
C LYS A 84 0.69 -11.76 -6.54
N ARG A 85 -0.38 -11.86 -7.33
CA ARG A 85 -0.53 -11.06 -8.55
C ARG A 85 -0.64 -9.57 -8.24
N HIS A 86 -1.45 -9.20 -7.25
CA HIS A 86 -1.60 -7.82 -6.82
C HIS A 86 -0.30 -7.27 -6.24
N ALA A 87 0.35 -8.02 -5.35
CA ALA A 87 1.65 -7.66 -4.77
C ALA A 87 2.70 -7.48 -5.85
N LEU A 88 2.77 -8.38 -6.83
CA LEU A 88 3.70 -8.25 -7.96
C LEU A 88 3.44 -6.97 -8.78
N ILE A 89 2.19 -6.73 -9.17
CA ILE A 89 1.81 -5.53 -9.94
C ILE A 89 2.15 -4.26 -9.14
N GLN A 90 1.79 -4.23 -7.86
CA GLN A 90 2.07 -3.10 -6.98
C GLN A 90 3.58 -2.87 -6.83
N THR A 91 4.37 -3.92 -6.60
CA THR A 91 5.84 -3.80 -6.52
C THR A 91 6.44 -3.29 -7.83
N VAL A 92 5.97 -3.77 -8.98
CA VAL A 92 6.42 -3.26 -10.29
C VAL A 92 6.09 -1.79 -10.46
N ILE A 93 4.87 -1.36 -10.13
CA ILE A 93 4.46 0.05 -10.20
C ILE A 93 5.34 0.92 -9.28
N VAL A 94 5.58 0.47 -8.04
CA VAL A 94 6.42 1.16 -7.06
C VAL A 94 7.86 1.31 -7.58
N ILE A 95 8.46 0.24 -8.11
CA ILE A 95 9.81 0.28 -8.71
C ILE A 95 9.85 1.28 -9.86
N VAL A 96 8.91 1.17 -10.81
CA VAL A 96 8.89 2.04 -11.99
C VAL A 96 8.73 3.50 -11.58
N ALA A 97 7.82 3.81 -10.67
CA ALA A 97 7.61 5.17 -10.18
C ALA A 97 8.87 5.71 -9.50
N TRP A 98 9.53 4.92 -8.66
CA TRP A 98 10.78 5.31 -8.00
C TRP A 98 11.91 5.59 -8.99
N VAL A 99 12.07 4.75 -10.03
CA VAL A 99 13.06 4.96 -11.09
C VAL A 99 12.76 6.23 -11.88
N VAL A 100 11.49 6.46 -12.24
CA VAL A 100 11.08 7.68 -12.95
C VAL A 100 11.34 8.92 -12.12
N ALA A 101 11.02 8.92 -10.83
CA ALA A 101 11.27 10.04 -9.93
C ALA A 101 12.78 10.38 -9.86
N HIS A 102 13.64 9.36 -9.77
CA HIS A 102 15.09 9.55 -9.80
C HIS A 102 15.62 10.03 -11.14
N ALA A 103 15.08 9.51 -12.24
CA ALA A 103 15.44 9.98 -13.57
C ALA A 103 15.07 11.45 -13.75
N VAL A 104 13.83 11.83 -13.44
CA VAL A 104 13.34 13.22 -13.50
C VAL A 104 14.20 14.14 -12.65
N LYS A 105 14.46 13.77 -11.39
CA LYS A 105 15.34 14.52 -10.48
C LYS A 105 16.77 14.68 -11.04
N ARG A 106 17.27 13.74 -11.83
CA ARG A 106 18.62 13.84 -12.42
C ARG A 106 18.66 14.77 -13.64
N TYR A 107 17.54 14.98 -14.32
CA TYR A 107 17.44 15.85 -15.50
C TYR A 107 17.02 17.29 -15.16
N MET A 108 16.45 17.54 -13.98
CA MET A 108 16.14 18.88 -13.45
C MET A 108 17.32 19.44 -12.66
#